data_AF-A0A259M6F2-F1
#
_entry.id   AF-A0A259M6F2-F1
#
_cell.length_a   1.000
_cell.length_b   1.000
_cell.length_c   1.000
_cell.angle_alpha   90.00
_cell.angle_beta   90.00
_cell.angle_gamma   90.00
#
_symmetry.space_group_name_H-M   'P 1'
#
loop_
_entity.id
_entity.type
_entity.pdbx_description
1 polymer ?
#
loop_
_entity_poly.entity_id
_entity_poly.type
_entity_poly.pdbx_seq_one_letter_code
_entity_poly.pdbx_strand_id
1 'polypeptide(L)'
;MWLYFLLVFAVIAWGAHLAWRWKQTRDFAPQLLALRQQSGELPPGIDEKEFTDLYVRAEGPRAGTYIYACALLLTLGLGPLVAVFNMIWDTFWHLSGTSPVFERGTLIHTFSIFLAFMGVTVLLLAAALRRYYTLTPPNLRQVISNLKDAHS
;
A
#
# COMPACT_ATOMS: atom_id res chain seq x y z
N MET A 1 20.14 -16.56 -4.42
CA MET A 1 19.61 -16.58 -3.04
C MET A 1 19.84 -15.26 -2.30
N TRP A 2 21.07 -14.75 -2.19
CA TRP A 2 21.36 -13.50 -1.47
C TRP A 2 20.52 -12.29 -1.91
N LEU A 3 20.29 -12.12 -3.21
CA LEU A 3 19.44 -11.05 -3.75
C LEU A 3 17.99 -11.11 -3.24
N TYR A 4 17.43 -12.31 -3.05
CA TYR A 4 16.09 -12.47 -2.51
C TYR A 4 16.03 -12.04 -1.05
N PHE A 5 17.03 -12.44 -0.24
CA PHE A 5 17.11 -11.99 1.15
C PHE A 5 17.31 -10.47 1.27
N LEU A 6 18.09 -9.87 0.37
CA LEU A 6 18.22 -8.40 0.30
C LEU A 6 16.89 -7.73 -0.04
N LEU A 7 16.13 -8.27 -0.99
CA LEU A 7 14.79 -7.77 -1.32
C LEU A 7 13.85 -7.86 -0.11
N VAL A 8 13.81 -9.01 0.56
CA VAL A 8 13.00 -9.21 1.77
C VAL A 8 13.40 -8.24 2.88
N PHE A 9 14.70 -8.07 3.11
CA PHE A 9 15.22 -7.10 4.08
C PHE A 9 14.83 -5.67 3.72
N ALA A 10 14.93 -5.27 2.45
CA ALA A 10 14.53 -3.94 1.99
C ALA A 10 13.04 -3.69 2.21
N VAL A 11 12.18 -4.68 1.96
CA VAL A 11 10.74 -4.60 2.25
C VAL A 11 10.52 -4.44 3.76
N ILE A 12 11.17 -5.24 4.59
CA ILE A 12 11.04 -5.13 6.06
C ILE A 12 11.49 -3.75 6.55
N ALA A 13 12.63 -3.25 6.07
CA ALA A 13 13.15 -1.93 6.43
C ALA A 13 12.20 -0.81 6.01
N TRP A 14 11.60 -0.90 4.82
CA TRP A 14 10.59 0.05 4.37
C TRP A 14 9.33 0.00 5.25
N GLY A 15 8.86 -1.20 5.62
CA GLY A 15 7.76 -1.37 6.55
C GLY A 15 8.03 -0.73 7.91
N ALA A 16 9.25 -0.91 8.45
CA ALA A 16 9.68 -0.28 9.69
C ALA A 16 9.72 1.25 9.59
N HIS A 17 10.27 1.79 8.50
CA HIS A 17 10.27 3.23 8.24
C HIS A 17 8.83 3.79 8.13
N LEU A 18 7.92 3.06 7.49
CA LEU A 18 6.52 3.47 7.40
C LEU A 18 5.82 3.45 8.76
N ALA A 19 6.07 2.42 9.58
CA ALA A 19 5.56 2.34 10.95
C ALA A 19 6.08 3.51 11.81
N TRP A 20 7.36 3.87 11.65
CA TRP A 20 7.93 5.06 12.28
C TRP A 20 7.18 6.32 11.84
N ARG A 21 6.91 6.50 10.55
CA ARG A 21 6.17 7.67 10.03
C ARG A 21 4.77 7.77 10.63
N TRP A 22 4.05 6.65 10.73
CA TRP A 22 2.74 6.62 11.41
C TRP A 22 2.84 7.05 12.87
N LYS A 23 3.86 6.56 13.60
CA LYS A 23 4.11 6.97 14.97
C LYS A 23 4.41 8.48 15.06
N GLN A 24 5.29 8.99 14.19
CA GLN A 24 5.66 10.40 14.15
C GLN A 24 4.44 11.31 13.89
N THR A 25 3.56 10.94 12.97
CA THR A 25 2.31 11.70 12.71
C THR A 25 1.42 11.72 13.96
N ARG A 26 1.32 10.60 14.69
CA ARG A 26 0.54 10.52 15.92
C ARG A 26 1.14 11.38 17.03
N ASP A 27 2.45 11.30 17.23
CA ASP A 27 3.18 12.02 18.29
C ASP A 27 3.18 13.55 18.06
N PHE A 28 3.01 13.99 16.80
CA PHE A 28 2.94 15.41 16.44
C PHE A 28 1.55 16.04 16.65
N ALA A 29 0.49 15.24 16.68
CA ALA A 29 -0.89 15.75 16.75
C ALA A 29 -1.17 16.62 18.01
N PRO A 30 -0.72 16.26 19.23
CA PRO A 30 -0.97 17.08 20.42
C PRO A 30 -0.29 18.44 20.36
N GLN A 31 0.93 18.49 19.81
CA GLN A 31 1.69 19.72 19.64
C GLN A 31 0.98 20.67 18.66
N LEU A 32 0.43 20.11 17.58
CA LEU A 32 -0.34 20.87 16.60
C LEU A 32 -1.65 21.40 17.19
N LEU A 33 -2.37 20.60 17.98
CA LEU A 33 -3.59 21.02 18.66
C LEU A 33 -3.32 22.22 19.57
N ALA A 34 -2.30 22.12 20.43
CA ALA A 34 -1.93 23.19 21.36
C ALA A 34 -1.60 24.50 20.62
N LEU A 35 -0.85 24.42 19.53
CA LEU A 35 -0.48 25.58 18.73
C LEU A 35 -1.71 26.23 18.05
N ARG A 36 -2.66 25.42 17.56
CA ARG A 36 -3.89 25.90 16.90
C ARG A 36 -4.91 26.46 17.89
N GLN A 37 -4.93 25.98 19.12
CA GLN A 37 -5.71 26.58 20.21
C GLN A 37 -5.10 27.90 20.67
N GLN A 38 -3.77 27.99 20.78
CA GLN A 38 -3.07 29.24 21.10
C GLN A 38 -3.27 30.33 20.03
N SER A 39 -3.35 29.95 18.75
CA SER A 39 -3.63 30.89 17.67
C SER A 39 -5.10 31.32 17.58
N GLY A 40 -5.99 30.75 18.41
CA GLY A 40 -7.43 31.00 18.38
C GLY A 40 -8.15 30.41 17.16
N GLU A 41 -7.49 29.54 16.39
CA GLU A 41 -8.08 28.90 15.22
C GLU A 41 -9.02 27.75 15.60
N LEU A 42 -8.70 27.07 16.71
CA LEU A 42 -9.52 26.02 17.30
C LEU A 42 -9.99 26.41 18.71
N PRO A 43 -11.24 26.10 19.08
CA PRO A 43 -11.76 26.40 20.40
C PRO A 43 -11.03 25.62 21.53
N PRO A 44 -10.88 26.24 22.72
CA PRO A 44 -10.34 25.56 23.89
C PRO A 44 -11.41 24.60 24.44
N GLY A 45 -11.20 23.30 24.29
CA GLY A 45 -12.17 22.28 24.72
C GLY A 45 -12.22 21.02 23.86
N ILE A 46 -11.59 21.04 22.68
CA ILE A 46 -11.44 19.84 21.83
C ILE A 46 -10.59 18.80 22.55
N ASP A 47 -11.07 17.56 22.59
CA ASP A 47 -10.34 16.44 23.15
C ASP A 47 -9.10 16.10 22.30
N GLU A 48 -7.96 15.92 22.96
CA GLU A 48 -6.69 15.60 22.29
C GLU A 48 -6.78 14.30 21.51
N LYS A 49 -7.49 13.31 22.06
CA LYS A 49 -7.64 12.00 21.42
C LYS A 49 -8.49 12.10 20.16
N GLU A 50 -9.60 12.83 20.21
CA GLU A 50 -10.44 13.09 19.04
C GLU A 50 -9.65 13.79 17.92
N PHE A 51 -8.92 14.85 18.25
CA PHE A 51 -8.09 15.55 17.27
C PHE A 51 -7.00 14.64 16.69
N THR A 52 -6.34 13.84 17.53
CA THR A 52 -5.27 12.92 17.11
C THR A 52 -5.78 11.89 16.13
N ASP A 53 -6.93 11.27 16.40
CA ASP A 53 -7.52 10.26 15.52
C ASP A 53 -7.90 10.86 14.15
N LEU A 54 -8.47 12.07 14.14
CA LEU A 54 -8.82 12.77 12.90
C LEU A 54 -7.57 13.23 12.13
N TYR A 55 -6.56 13.74 12.82
CA TYR A 55 -5.30 14.18 12.24
C TYR A 55 -4.55 13.02 11.59
N VAL A 56 -4.38 11.92 12.32
CA VAL A 56 -3.73 10.70 11.81
C VAL A 56 -4.50 10.12 10.62
N ARG A 57 -5.83 10.22 10.62
CA ARG A 57 -6.65 9.79 9.49
C ARG A 57 -6.44 10.65 8.25
N ALA A 58 -6.23 11.96 8.40
CA ALA A 58 -6.04 12.91 7.31
C ALA A 58 -4.60 12.92 6.76
N GLU A 59 -3.60 13.01 7.64
CA GLU A 59 -2.19 13.24 7.29
C GLU A 59 -1.31 11.99 7.38
N GLY A 60 -1.86 10.85 7.82
CA GLY A 60 -1.13 9.59 7.87
C GLY A 60 -0.62 9.16 6.48
N PRO A 61 0.54 8.47 6.38
CA PRO A 61 1.17 8.06 5.12
C PRO A 61 0.42 6.89 4.43
N ARG A 62 -0.87 7.05 4.18
CA ARG A 62 -1.79 6.01 3.69
C ARG A 62 -1.43 5.54 2.30
N ALA A 63 -1.18 6.47 1.37
CA ALA A 63 -0.76 6.11 0.01
C ALA A 63 0.50 5.22 0.04
N GLY A 64 1.51 5.61 0.84
CA GLY A 64 2.72 4.81 1.05
C GLY A 64 2.41 3.43 1.66
N THR A 65 1.41 3.35 2.54
CA THR A 65 0.96 2.08 3.14
C THR A 65 0.31 1.14 2.13
N TYR A 66 -0.51 1.67 1.21
CA TYR A 66 -1.10 0.86 0.13
C TYR A 66 -0.04 0.32 -0.82
N ILE A 67 0.91 1.17 -1.25
CA ILE A 67 1.99 0.74 -2.15
C ILE A 67 2.88 -0.31 -1.44
N TYR A 68 3.21 -0.09 -0.17
CA TYR A 68 3.95 -1.05 0.64
C TYR A 68 3.22 -2.41 0.73
N ALA A 69 1.91 -2.40 1.00
CA ALA A 69 1.11 -3.62 1.05
C ALA A 69 1.13 -4.38 -0.29
N CYS A 70 1.03 -3.68 -1.42
CA CYS A 70 1.18 -4.29 -2.74
C CYS A 70 2.56 -4.93 -2.93
N ALA A 71 3.63 -4.22 -2.56
CA ALA A 71 4.99 -4.72 -2.66
C ALA A 71 5.22 -5.96 -1.78
N LEU A 72 4.69 -5.94 -0.56
CA LEU A 72 4.74 -7.08 0.36
C LEU A 72 4.01 -8.30 -0.22
N LEU A 73 2.79 -8.10 -0.73
CA LEU A 73 1.99 -9.16 -1.36
C LEU A 73 2.71 -9.76 -2.57
N LEU A 74 3.33 -8.94 -3.43
CA LEU A 74 4.08 -9.45 -4.59
C LEU A 74 5.35 -10.20 -4.17
N THR A 75 6.05 -9.71 -3.15
CA THR A 75 7.29 -10.34 -2.66
C THR A 75 7.02 -11.71 -2.06
N LEU A 76 5.95 -11.83 -1.26
CA LEU A 76 5.53 -13.10 -0.65
C LEU A 76 4.81 -14.02 -1.65
N GLY A 77 4.06 -13.42 -2.58
CA GLY A 77 3.25 -14.12 -3.58
C GLY A 77 4.03 -14.60 -4.80
N LEU A 78 5.31 -14.24 -4.96
CA LEU A 78 6.11 -14.59 -6.14
C LEU A 78 6.11 -16.10 -6.42
N GLY A 79 6.40 -16.91 -5.40
CA GLY A 79 6.43 -18.38 -5.53
C GLY A 79 5.06 -18.95 -5.94
N PRO A 80 3.98 -18.67 -5.19
CA PRO A 80 2.63 -19.08 -5.56
C PRO A 80 2.18 -18.61 -6.95
N LEU A 81 2.48 -17.36 -7.33
CA LEU A 81 2.13 -16.82 -8.65
C LEU A 81 2.81 -17.57 -9.78
N VAL A 82 4.11 -17.85 -9.64
CA VAL A 82 4.86 -18.66 -10.61
C VAL A 82 4.30 -20.08 -10.69
N ALA A 83 3.96 -20.69 -9.56
CA ALA A 83 3.37 -22.02 -9.52
C ALA A 83 2.01 -22.08 -10.24
N VAL A 84 1.12 -21.12 -9.96
CA VAL A 84 -0.20 -21.00 -10.63
C VAL A 84 -0.03 -20.75 -12.12
N PHE A 85 0.87 -19.85 -12.51
CA PHE A 85 1.16 -19.62 -13.92
C PHE A 85 1.64 -20.90 -14.61
N ASN A 86 2.59 -21.59 -14.02
CA ASN A 86 3.16 -22.83 -14.58
C ASN A 86 2.13 -23.98 -14.65
N MET A 87 1.18 -24.03 -13.73
CA MET A 87 0.05 -24.97 -13.78
C MET A 87 -0.88 -24.67 -14.97
N ILE A 88 -1.24 -23.40 -15.15
CA ILE A 88 -2.05 -22.96 -16.30
C ILE A 88 -1.30 -23.23 -17.60
N TRP A 89 -0.01 -22.91 -17.64
CA TRP A 89 0.84 -23.08 -18.81
C TRP A 89 0.96 -24.55 -19.24
N ASP A 90 1.18 -25.47 -18.29
CA ASP A 90 1.23 -26.91 -18.60
C ASP A 90 -0.08 -27.40 -19.20
N THR A 91 -1.20 -26.87 -18.72
CA THR A 91 -2.52 -27.19 -19.27
C THR A 91 -2.57 -26.80 -20.76
N PHE A 92 -2.13 -25.59 -21.11
CA PHE A 92 -2.02 -25.17 -22.52
C PHE A 92 -1.04 -26.02 -23.32
N TRP A 93 0.10 -26.38 -22.74
CA TRP A 93 1.10 -27.21 -23.40
C TRP A 93 0.54 -28.60 -23.73
N HIS A 94 -0.14 -29.25 -22.80
CA HIS A 94 -0.81 -30.53 -23.05
C HIS A 94 -1.93 -30.41 -24.10
N LEU A 95 -2.74 -29.36 -24.04
CA LEU A 95 -3.80 -29.12 -25.03
C LEU A 95 -3.25 -28.84 -26.44
N SER A 96 -2.04 -28.30 -26.54
CA SER A 96 -1.36 -28.06 -27.83
C SER A 96 -0.77 -29.33 -28.47
N GLY A 97 -1.02 -30.51 -27.89
CA GLY A 97 -0.39 -31.75 -28.34
C GLY A 97 1.08 -31.81 -27.97
N THR A 98 1.47 -31.21 -26.84
CA THR A 98 2.85 -31.20 -26.34
C THR A 98 3.86 -30.60 -27.32
N SER A 99 3.46 -29.54 -28.03
CA SER A 99 4.36 -28.84 -28.96
C SER A 99 5.62 -28.34 -28.22
N PRO A 100 6.83 -28.58 -28.75
CA PRO A 100 8.09 -28.10 -28.14
C PRO A 100 8.15 -26.57 -28.02
N VAL A 101 7.36 -25.85 -28.83
CA VAL A 101 7.30 -24.39 -28.84
C VAL A 101 6.75 -23.83 -27.52
N PHE A 102 5.86 -24.58 -26.84
CA PHE A 102 5.23 -24.18 -25.58
C PHE A 102 5.83 -24.92 -24.37
N GLU A 103 6.92 -25.65 -24.54
CA GLU A 103 7.60 -26.29 -23.43
C GLU A 103 8.12 -25.24 -22.42
N ARG A 104 8.23 -25.63 -21.14
CA ARG A 104 8.79 -24.77 -20.10
C ARG A 104 10.25 -24.43 -20.39
N GLY A 105 10.65 -23.21 -20.08
CA GLY A 105 12.02 -22.74 -20.33
C GLY A 105 12.27 -22.27 -21.77
N THR A 106 11.28 -22.38 -22.65
CA THR A 106 11.33 -21.70 -23.95
C THR A 106 11.23 -20.19 -23.80
N LEU A 107 11.61 -19.47 -24.86
CA LEU A 107 11.50 -18.01 -24.91
C LEU A 107 10.05 -17.55 -24.79
N ILE A 108 9.11 -18.28 -25.41
CA ILE A 108 7.68 -17.98 -25.34
C ILE A 108 7.17 -18.12 -23.91
N HIS A 109 7.49 -19.23 -23.23
CA HIS A 109 7.13 -19.42 -21.82
C HIS A 109 7.70 -18.31 -20.93
N THR A 110 9.00 -17.99 -21.10
CA THR A 110 9.68 -16.97 -20.29
C THR A 110 9.12 -15.57 -20.53
N PHE A 111 8.77 -15.24 -21.78
CA PHE A 111 8.14 -13.96 -22.11
C PHE A 111 6.71 -13.87 -21.55
N SER A 112 5.94 -14.96 -21.65
CA SER A 112 4.57 -15.02 -21.13
C SER A 112 4.51 -14.92 -19.61
N ILE A 113 5.43 -15.54 -18.87
CA ILE A 113 5.47 -15.40 -17.41
C ILE A 113 5.78 -13.96 -16.99
N PHE A 114 6.67 -13.29 -17.72
CA PHE A 114 6.97 -11.87 -17.50
C PHE A 114 5.73 -11.00 -17.72
N LEU A 115 5.02 -11.19 -18.85
CA LEU A 115 3.77 -10.47 -19.13
C LEU A 115 2.69 -10.73 -18.08
N ALA A 116 2.53 -11.98 -17.65
CA ALA A 116 1.57 -12.34 -16.62
C ALA A 116 1.90 -11.65 -15.29
N PHE A 117 3.17 -11.67 -14.88
CA PHE A 117 3.61 -11.02 -13.64
C PHE A 117 3.45 -9.49 -13.69
N MET A 118 3.78 -8.87 -14.82
CA MET A 118 3.54 -7.46 -15.05
C MET A 118 2.05 -7.13 -14.96
N GLY A 119 1.20 -7.93 -15.61
CA GLY A 119 -0.26 -7.78 -15.56
C GLY A 119 -0.80 -7.85 -14.14
N VAL A 120 -0.39 -8.86 -13.35
CA VAL A 120 -0.78 -8.99 -11.94
C VAL A 120 -0.32 -7.79 -11.12
N THR A 121 0.92 -7.32 -11.33
CA THR A 121 1.46 -6.16 -10.63
C THR A 121 0.64 -4.90 -10.91
N VAL A 122 0.33 -4.64 -12.17
CA VAL A 122 -0.49 -3.48 -12.58
C VAL A 122 -1.91 -3.59 -12.02
N LEU A 123 -2.55 -4.76 -12.09
CA LEU A 123 -3.90 -4.97 -11.56
C LEU A 123 -3.95 -4.79 -10.05
N LEU A 124 -2.96 -5.30 -9.32
CA LEU A 124 -2.86 -5.14 -7.87
C LEU A 124 -2.71 -3.66 -7.50
N LEU A 125 -1.82 -2.93 -8.19
CA LEU A 125 -1.63 -1.50 -7.97
C LEU A 125 -2.90 -0.70 -8.32
N ALA A 126 -3.56 -1.01 -9.43
CA ALA A 126 -4.80 -0.37 -9.83
C ALA A 126 -5.93 -0.61 -8.80
N ALA A 127 -6.06 -1.82 -8.28
CA ALA A 127 -7.02 -2.14 -7.22
C ALA A 127 -6.72 -1.37 -5.92
N ALA A 128 -5.45 -1.31 -5.52
CA ALA A 128 -5.03 -0.56 -4.34
C ALA A 128 -5.27 0.95 -4.49
N LEU A 129 -4.93 1.54 -5.64
CA LEU A 129 -5.19 2.95 -5.93
C LEU A 129 -6.69 3.25 -5.98
N ARG A 130 -7.49 2.40 -6.63
CA ARG A 130 -8.95 2.56 -6.63
C ARG A 130 -9.50 2.54 -5.21
N ARG A 131 -9.03 1.62 -4.37
CA ARG A 131 -9.44 1.54 -2.96
C ARG A 131 -9.01 2.76 -2.17
N TYR A 132 -7.79 3.25 -2.41
CA TYR A 132 -7.27 4.46 -1.79
C TYR A 132 -8.12 5.69 -2.13
N TYR A 133 -8.36 5.93 -3.42
CA TYR A 133 -9.11 7.11 -3.87
C TYR A 133 -10.59 7.07 -3.48
N THR A 134 -11.22 5.89 -3.47
CA THR A 134 -12.61 5.74 -3.01
C THR A 134 -12.79 5.92 -1.49
N LEU A 135 -11.72 5.73 -0.72
CA LEU A 135 -11.72 5.90 0.74
C LEU A 135 -10.92 7.12 1.20
N THR A 136 -10.70 8.10 0.31
CA THR A 136 -9.87 9.26 0.64
C THR A 136 -10.47 9.98 1.85
N PRO A 137 -9.73 10.06 2.98
CA PRO A 137 -10.19 10.78 4.16
C PRO A 137 -10.34 12.28 3.88
N PRO A 138 -11.12 13.00 4.70
CA PRO A 138 -11.17 14.44 4.60
C PRO A 138 -9.77 15.04 4.81
N ASN A 139 -9.49 16.12 4.09
CA ASN A 139 -8.22 16.84 4.23
C ASN A 139 -8.16 17.55 5.58
N LEU A 140 -6.95 17.87 6.07
CA LEU A 140 -6.76 18.56 7.35
C LEU A 140 -7.58 19.86 7.45
N ARG A 141 -7.70 20.63 6.37
CA ARG A 141 -8.52 21.84 6.33
C ARG A 141 -10.01 21.56 6.61
N GLN A 142 -10.54 20.46 6.06
CA GLN A 142 -11.91 20.05 6.29
C GLN A 142 -12.09 19.54 7.72
N VAL A 143 -11.11 18.80 8.25
CA VAL A 143 -11.11 18.36 9.65
C VAL A 143 -11.17 19.56 10.61
N ILE A 144 -10.31 20.56 10.40
CA ILE A 144 -10.27 21.78 11.22
C ILE A 144 -11.61 22.54 11.13
N SER A 145 -12.16 22.70 9.92
CA SER A 145 -13.46 23.36 9.73
C SER A 145 -14.58 22.63 10.48
N ASN A 146 -14.67 21.32 10.30
CA ASN A 146 -15.71 20.51 10.94
C ASN A 146 -15.59 20.54 12.47
N LEU A 147 -14.37 20.52 13.00
CA LEU A 147 -14.12 20.62 14.43
C LEU A 147 -14.53 21.99 14.98
N LYS A 148 -14.27 23.06 14.23
CA LYS A 148 -14.69 24.41 14.59
C LYS A 148 -16.21 24.53 14.62
N ASP A 149 -16.89 24.01 13.59
CA ASP A 149 -18.36 24.06 13.50
C ASP A 149 -19.04 23.20 14.58
N ALA A 150 -18.42 22.11 15.01
CA ALA A 150 -18.95 21.23 16.06
C ALA A 150 -18.80 21.79 17.49
N HIS A 151 -17.85 22.72 17.71
CA HIS A 151 -17.49 23.24 19.03
C HIS A 151 -17.69 24.76 19.17
N SER A 152 -18.37 25.40 18.20
CA SER A 152 -18.82 26.81 18.24
C SER A 152 -20.22 26.92 18.81
#